data_AF-A0A953SZP1-F1
#
_entry.id   AF-A0A953SZP1-F1
#
_cell.length_a   1.000
_cell.length_b   1.000
_cell.length_c   1.000
_cell.angle_alpha   90.00
_cell.angle_beta   90.00
_cell.angle_gamma   90.00
#
_symmetry.space_group_name_H-M   'P 1'
#
loop_
_entity.id
_entity.type
_entity.pdbx_description
1 polymer ?
#
loop_
_entity_poly.entity_id
_entity_poly.type
_entity_poly.pdbx_seq_one_letter_code
_entity_poly.pdbx_strand_id
1 'polypeptide(L)'
;MNIIWHGQSCFQITIQKGKNNLVNIVIDPFDETIGLRVPKLEADILLVSHSHADHNNRKAVVSPAGSGQVPFLVDGPGEYEVKGVFIQGIDSYHDSLLGRERGLNTIYIIEAEEMKICHLGDLGQKELTDEQIEKINEVDILMIPIGGLFTISAKEAMKIISQIEPRIVVPMHYCLPKLKIEGLEDLDKFFKAIGIKKIEPLSKLSIKKKDISSEEARIIVFQIRKDLETKSSKLQRNLETKSSKSEKIWKRSF
;
A
#
# COMPACT_ATOMS: atom_id res chain seq x y z
N MET A 1 5.25 7.73 14.05
CA MET A 1 5.02 7.55 12.61
C MET A 1 3.55 7.39 12.32
N ASN A 2 3.06 7.94 11.21
CA ASN A 2 1.70 7.75 10.74
C ASN A 2 1.70 7.18 9.32
N ILE A 3 0.87 6.18 9.04
CA ILE A 3 0.75 5.53 7.73
C ILE A 3 -0.70 5.58 7.28
N ILE A 4 -0.92 5.98 6.04
CA ILE A 4 -2.23 5.98 5.36
C ILE A 4 -2.04 5.25 4.03
N TRP A 5 -2.97 4.34 3.73
CA TRP A 5 -3.06 3.70 2.42
C TRP A 5 -4.14 4.37 1.58
N HIS A 6 -3.81 4.72 0.34
CA HIS A 6 -4.77 5.34 -0.60
C HIS A 6 -5.33 4.34 -1.63
N GLY A 7 -4.85 3.10 -1.61
CA GLY A 7 -5.22 2.05 -2.57
C GLY A 7 -4.02 1.54 -3.36
N GLN A 8 -4.11 0.33 -3.89
CA GLN A 8 -3.03 -0.36 -4.61
C GLN A 8 -1.72 -0.38 -3.81
N SER A 9 -0.64 0.16 -4.36
CA SER A 9 0.68 0.35 -3.73
C SER A 9 0.87 1.76 -3.17
N CYS A 10 -0.15 2.63 -3.21
CA CYS A 10 0.02 4.03 -2.81
C CYS A 10 -0.10 4.20 -1.29
N PHE A 11 1.01 4.55 -0.65
CA PHE A 11 1.09 4.89 0.77
C PHE A 11 1.55 6.31 0.98
N GLN A 12 1.05 6.92 2.05
CA GLN A 12 1.58 8.16 2.59
C GLN A 12 2.05 7.91 4.03
N ILE A 13 3.32 8.23 4.29
CA ILE A 13 3.99 8.03 5.57
C ILE A 13 4.42 9.39 6.10
N THR A 14 3.91 9.78 7.27
CA THR A 14 4.34 10.99 7.95
C THR A 14 5.23 10.61 9.12
N ILE A 15 6.48 11.06 9.02
CA ILE A 15 7.56 10.85 10.00
C ILE A 15 7.66 12.09 10.87
N GLN A 16 7.66 11.90 12.18
CA GLN A 16 7.85 12.94 13.18
C GLN A 16 9.33 13.01 13.57
N LYS A 17 10.00 14.12 13.23
CA LYS A 17 11.36 14.42 13.68
C LYS A 17 11.33 15.48 14.78
N GLY A 18 11.54 15.08 16.03
CA GLY A 18 11.45 16.02 17.17
C GLY A 18 10.04 16.59 17.35
N LYS A 19 9.89 17.74 18.01
CA LYS A 19 8.55 18.25 18.42
C LYS A 19 7.72 18.84 17.27
N ASN A 20 8.32 19.53 16.31
CA ASN A 20 7.60 20.33 15.30
C ASN A 20 8.10 20.13 13.85
N ASN A 21 8.86 19.07 13.56
CA ASN A 21 9.33 18.81 12.19
C ASN A 21 8.71 17.51 11.67
N LEU A 22 8.10 17.59 10.49
CA LEU A 22 7.46 16.47 9.82
C LEU A 22 8.17 16.23 8.49
N VAL A 23 8.36 14.96 8.15
CA VAL A 23 8.79 14.54 6.81
C VAL A 23 7.68 13.65 6.23
N ASN A 24 7.13 14.04 5.09
CA ASN A 24 6.11 13.27 4.39
C ASN A 24 6.74 12.48 3.24
N ILE A 25 6.48 11.18 3.21
CA ILE A 25 6.85 10.29 2.14
C ILE A 25 5.59 9.83 1.44
N VAL A 26 5.59 9.88 0.11
CA VAL A 26 4.58 9.23 -0.72
C VAL A 26 5.27 8.14 -1.53
N ILE A 27 4.64 6.98 -1.61
CA ILE A 27 5.09 5.82 -2.38
C ILE A 27 4.06 5.53 -3.46
N ASP A 28 4.51 5.25 -4.67
CA ASP A 28 3.74 4.74 -5.82
C ASP A 28 2.38 5.44 -6.04
N PRO A 29 2.34 6.75 -6.34
CA PRO A 29 1.09 7.43 -6.66
C PRO A 29 0.49 6.89 -7.97
N PHE A 30 -0.81 6.57 -7.94
CA PHE A 30 -1.55 6.11 -9.12
C PHE A 30 -2.32 7.23 -9.82
N ASP A 31 -2.73 7.00 -11.07
CA ASP A 31 -3.64 7.87 -11.82
C ASP A 31 -5.10 7.37 -11.80
N GLU A 32 -6.02 8.14 -12.38
CA GLU A 32 -7.44 7.79 -12.39
C GLU A 32 -7.81 6.65 -13.35
N THR A 33 -6.86 6.18 -14.19
CA THR A 33 -7.12 5.13 -15.17
C THR A 33 -7.43 3.80 -14.51
N ILE A 34 -6.91 3.55 -13.30
CA ILE A 34 -7.21 2.36 -12.50
C ILE A 34 -8.62 2.40 -11.88
N GLY A 35 -9.37 3.49 -12.03
CA GLY A 35 -10.75 3.63 -11.55
C GLY A 35 -10.91 4.16 -10.13
N LEU A 36 -9.82 4.26 -9.36
CA LEU A 36 -9.79 4.92 -8.06
C LEU A 36 -9.67 6.43 -8.22
N ARG A 37 -10.25 7.18 -7.28
CA ARG A 37 -10.07 8.63 -7.25
C ARG A 37 -8.64 8.95 -6.79
N VAL A 38 -7.95 9.78 -7.55
CA VAL A 38 -6.60 10.24 -7.18
C VAL A 38 -6.67 11.13 -5.92
N PRO A 39 -5.97 10.77 -4.83
CA PRO A 39 -5.91 11.59 -3.63
C PRO A 39 -5.10 12.87 -3.86
N LYS A 40 -5.36 13.91 -3.07
CA LYS A 40 -4.39 15.01 -2.91
C LYS A 40 -3.22 14.50 -2.07
N LEU A 41 -2.02 14.49 -2.65
CA LEU A 41 -0.82 13.96 -2.02
C LEU A 41 0.19 15.08 -1.82
N GLU A 42 0.74 15.15 -0.61
CA GLU A 42 1.82 16.08 -0.26
C GLU A 42 3.03 15.29 0.21
N ALA A 43 4.20 15.56 -0.36
CA ALA A 43 5.42 14.82 -0.06
C ALA A 43 6.67 15.70 -0.05
N ASP A 44 7.56 15.41 0.90
CA ASP A 44 8.96 15.83 0.86
C ASP A 44 9.81 14.86 0.04
N ILE A 45 9.48 13.56 0.10
CA ILE A 45 10.17 12.47 -0.58
C ILE A 45 9.12 11.65 -1.35
N LEU A 46 9.35 11.43 -2.63
CA LEU A 46 8.52 10.60 -3.49
C LEU A 46 9.29 9.35 -3.89
N LEU A 47 8.80 8.18 -3.49
CA LEU A 47 9.34 6.88 -3.92
C LEU A 47 8.49 6.32 -5.06
N VAL A 48 9.13 5.85 -6.12
CA VAL A 48 8.47 5.15 -7.24
C VAL A 48 9.18 3.82 -7.45
N SER A 49 8.49 2.71 -7.23
CA SER A 49 9.08 1.36 -7.32
C SER A 49 9.45 0.99 -8.75
N HIS A 50 8.64 1.41 -9.72
CA HIS A 50 8.86 1.19 -11.15
C HIS A 50 7.99 2.13 -12.01
N SER A 51 8.27 2.18 -13.31
CA SER A 51 7.73 3.22 -14.21
C SER A 51 6.34 2.93 -14.82
N HIS A 52 5.58 1.95 -14.32
CA HIS A 52 4.22 1.70 -14.81
C HIS A 52 3.25 2.82 -14.40
N ALA A 53 2.21 3.02 -15.22
CA ALA A 53 1.29 4.16 -15.09
C ALA A 53 0.53 4.19 -13.75
N ASP A 54 0.23 3.02 -13.19
CA ASP A 54 -0.43 2.84 -11.90
C ASP A 54 0.49 3.03 -10.68
N HIS A 55 1.79 3.28 -10.89
CA HIS A 55 2.77 3.50 -9.82
C HIS A 55 3.53 4.84 -9.95
N ASN A 56 3.34 5.58 -11.06
CA ASN A 56 4.22 6.70 -11.42
C ASN A 56 3.48 8.02 -11.72
N ASN A 57 2.34 8.28 -11.09
CA ASN A 57 1.61 9.54 -11.24
C ASN A 57 2.24 10.69 -10.42
N ARG A 58 3.50 11.01 -10.71
CA ARG A 58 4.28 12.06 -10.01
C ARG A 58 3.57 13.41 -10.00
N LYS A 59 2.78 13.72 -11.04
CA LYS A 59 2.03 14.98 -11.19
C LYS A 59 0.93 15.17 -10.14
N ALA A 60 0.45 14.09 -9.53
CA ALA A 60 -0.55 14.16 -8.46
C ALA A 60 0.06 14.53 -7.09
N VAL A 61 1.39 14.49 -6.97
CA VAL A 61 2.11 14.78 -5.74
C VAL A 61 2.63 16.20 -5.78
N VAL A 62 2.18 17.02 -4.83
CA VAL A 62 2.67 18.39 -4.66
C VAL A 62 3.60 18.44 -3.45
N SER A 63 4.48 19.44 -3.39
CA SER A 63 5.25 19.65 -2.17
C SER A 63 4.41 20.37 -1.11
N PRO A 64 4.75 20.21 0.18
CA PRO A 64 4.04 20.88 1.27
C PRO A 64 3.92 22.37 1.02
N ALA A 65 2.74 22.93 1.33
CA ALA A 65 2.44 24.34 1.10
C ALA A 65 3.51 25.26 1.70
N GLY A 66 4.02 26.20 0.90
CA GLY A 66 5.06 27.16 1.33
C GLY A 66 6.51 26.66 1.23
N SER A 67 6.75 25.41 0.80
CA SER A 67 8.11 24.90 0.60
C SER A 67 8.82 25.45 -0.65
N GLY A 68 8.06 25.78 -1.71
CA GLY A 68 8.62 26.26 -2.99
C GLY A 68 9.50 25.24 -3.73
N GLN A 69 9.54 23.99 -3.27
CA GLN A 69 10.37 22.92 -3.80
C GLN A 69 9.48 21.87 -4.49
N VAL A 70 10.11 20.96 -5.25
CA VAL A 70 9.48 19.71 -5.71
C VAL A 70 9.88 18.57 -4.77
N PRO A 71 9.09 17.48 -4.63
CA PRO A 71 9.48 16.35 -3.79
C PRO A 71 10.81 15.76 -4.29
N PHE A 72 11.68 15.34 -3.37
CA PHE A 72 12.88 14.61 -3.75
C PHE A 72 12.47 13.23 -4.26
N LEU A 73 12.80 12.93 -5.51
CA LEU A 73 12.41 11.69 -6.16
C LEU A 73 13.47 10.61 -5.92
N VAL A 74 12.99 9.43 -5.54
CA VAL A 74 13.75 8.18 -5.54
C VAL A 74 13.00 7.19 -6.42
N ASP A 75 13.59 6.82 -7.55
CA ASP A 75 12.96 5.98 -8.57
C ASP A 75 13.89 4.86 -9.08
N GLY A 76 14.74 4.34 -8.18
CA GLY A 76 15.59 3.20 -8.48
C GLY A 76 16.38 2.69 -7.27
N PRO A 77 17.21 1.65 -7.50
CA PRO A 77 18.09 1.07 -6.48
C PRO A 77 19.20 2.04 -6.06
N GLY A 78 19.67 1.85 -4.82
CA GLY A 78 20.74 2.65 -4.23
C GLY A 78 20.42 3.08 -2.80
N GLU A 79 21.34 3.83 -2.21
CA GLU A 79 21.18 4.37 -0.86
C GLU A 79 20.97 5.88 -0.93
N TYR A 80 19.99 6.37 -0.18
CA TYR A 80 19.57 7.76 -0.16
C TYR A 80 19.38 8.20 1.29
N GLU A 81 19.87 9.38 1.63
CA GLU A 81 19.56 10.04 2.89
C GLU A 81 18.95 11.41 2.62
N VAL A 82 17.65 11.57 2.93
CA VAL A 82 16.90 12.78 2.60
C VAL A 82 16.15 13.25 3.84
N LYS A 83 16.40 14.49 4.26
CA LYS A 83 15.85 15.07 5.50
C LYS A 83 16.09 14.16 6.73
N GLY A 84 17.20 13.42 6.72
CA GLY A 84 17.58 12.40 7.72
C GLY A 84 16.54 11.30 7.89
N VAL A 85 15.95 10.88 6.78
CA VAL A 85 15.34 9.56 6.58
C VAL A 85 16.30 8.79 5.68
N PHE A 86 16.67 7.58 6.09
CA PHE A 86 17.49 6.69 5.26
C PHE A 86 16.58 5.79 4.42
N ILE A 87 16.89 5.66 3.14
CA ILE A 87 16.16 4.86 2.17
C ILE A 87 17.16 4.00 1.41
N GLN A 88 16.88 2.71 1.31
CA GLN A 88 17.62 1.77 0.47
C GLN A 88 16.68 1.17 -0.58
N GLY A 89 16.98 1.43 -1.85
CA GLY A 89 16.36 0.76 -2.99
C GLY A 89 17.14 -0.50 -3.35
N ILE A 90 16.46 -1.63 -3.46
CA ILE A 90 17.02 -2.93 -3.79
C ILE A 90 16.41 -3.42 -5.10
N ASP A 91 17.27 -3.85 -6.03
CA ASP A 91 16.85 -4.44 -7.29
C ASP A 91 16.00 -5.70 -7.08
N SER A 92 14.91 -5.79 -7.84
CA SER A 92 14.01 -6.94 -7.89
C SER A 92 13.28 -6.96 -9.23
N TYR A 93 12.38 -7.94 -9.41
CA TYR A 93 11.68 -8.15 -10.66
C TYR A 93 10.16 -8.16 -10.47
N HIS A 94 9.45 -7.58 -11.44
CA HIS A 94 7.98 -7.60 -11.53
C HIS A 94 7.47 -8.95 -12.06
N ASP A 95 8.35 -9.88 -12.40
CA ASP A 95 7.98 -11.21 -12.85
C ASP A 95 8.95 -12.28 -12.35
N SER A 96 8.57 -13.54 -12.57
CA SER A 96 9.40 -14.71 -12.25
C SER A 96 10.46 -15.04 -13.31
N LEU A 97 10.60 -14.20 -14.34
CA LEU A 97 11.48 -14.38 -15.49
C LEU A 97 12.53 -13.26 -15.58
N LEU A 98 12.97 -12.74 -14.43
CA LEU A 98 14.02 -11.71 -14.31
C LEU A 98 13.66 -10.42 -15.05
N GLY A 99 12.39 -10.00 -14.97
CA GLY A 99 11.90 -8.75 -15.55
C GLY A 99 11.67 -8.80 -17.05
N ARG A 100 11.73 -9.97 -17.69
CA ARG A 100 11.58 -10.11 -19.14
C ARG A 100 10.17 -9.83 -19.63
N GLU A 101 9.15 -10.04 -18.80
CA GLU A 101 7.75 -9.85 -19.17
C GLU A 101 7.20 -8.51 -18.68
N ARG A 102 7.60 -8.08 -17.48
CA ARG A 102 7.02 -6.94 -16.77
C ARG A 102 8.04 -5.91 -16.30
N GLY A 103 9.33 -6.15 -16.51
CA GLY A 103 10.40 -5.23 -16.18
C GLY A 103 10.91 -5.34 -14.74
N LEU A 104 11.70 -4.35 -14.37
CA LEU A 104 12.33 -4.24 -13.05
C LEU A 104 11.34 -3.68 -12.02
N ASN A 105 11.57 -4.04 -10.76
CA ASN A 105 10.88 -3.50 -9.60
C ASN A 105 11.92 -3.09 -8.56
N THR A 106 11.68 -2.02 -7.81
CA THR A 106 12.54 -1.62 -6.70
C THR A 106 11.83 -1.89 -5.38
N ILE A 107 12.45 -2.71 -4.53
CA ILE A 107 12.05 -2.85 -3.12
C ILE A 107 12.64 -1.67 -2.36
N TYR A 108 11.83 -0.98 -1.55
CA TYR A 108 12.31 0.13 -0.72
C TYR A 108 12.30 -0.23 0.76
N ILE A 109 13.46 -0.08 1.39
CA ILE A 109 13.61 -0.06 2.84
C ILE A 109 13.68 1.40 3.30
N ILE A 110 12.83 1.77 4.25
CA ILE A 110 12.76 3.13 4.81
C ILE A 110 13.04 3.03 6.31
N GLU A 111 14.07 3.72 6.76
CA GLU A 111 14.46 3.79 8.16
C GLU A 111 14.20 5.19 8.73
N ALA A 112 13.29 5.24 9.70
CA ALA A 112 12.94 6.46 10.42
C ALA A 112 12.26 6.14 11.75
N GLU A 113 12.41 7.03 12.74
CA GLU A 113 11.82 6.84 14.09
C GLU A 113 12.15 5.46 14.70
N GLU A 114 13.40 4.99 14.50
CA GLU A 114 13.90 3.68 14.99
C GLU A 114 13.11 2.48 14.44
N MET A 115 12.36 2.68 13.36
CA MET A 115 11.58 1.66 12.67
C MET A 115 12.06 1.47 11.25
N LYS A 116 11.99 0.23 10.77
CA LYS A 116 12.31 -0.14 9.39
C LYS A 116 11.05 -0.64 8.65
N ILE A 117 10.72 0.03 7.56
CA ILE A 117 9.58 -0.29 6.70
C ILE A 117 10.11 -0.87 5.41
N CYS A 118 9.59 -2.02 4.97
CA CYS A 118 9.88 -2.60 3.67
C CYS A 118 8.64 -2.48 2.78
N HIS A 119 8.75 -1.77 1.66
CA HIS A 119 7.75 -1.72 0.60
C HIS A 119 8.23 -2.55 -0.58
N LEU A 120 7.57 -3.67 -0.84
CA LEU A 120 8.00 -4.61 -1.88
C LEU A 120 7.69 -4.16 -3.32
N GLY A 121 6.99 -3.03 -3.49
CA GLY A 121 6.53 -2.61 -4.82
C GLY A 121 5.62 -3.68 -5.42
N ASP A 122 5.77 -3.91 -6.72
CA ASP A 122 5.11 -4.99 -7.44
C ASP A 122 6.03 -6.19 -7.57
N LEU A 123 6.41 -6.79 -6.43
CA LEU A 123 7.22 -8.00 -6.44
C LEU A 123 6.48 -9.11 -7.21
N GLY A 124 7.14 -9.63 -8.26
CA GLY A 124 6.68 -10.79 -9.04
C GLY A 124 7.59 -12.02 -8.90
N GLN A 125 8.65 -11.92 -8.10
CA GLN A 125 9.49 -13.05 -7.73
C GLN A 125 8.77 -13.93 -6.70
N LYS A 126 8.82 -15.25 -6.89
CA LYS A 126 8.18 -16.22 -5.97
C LYS A 126 8.92 -16.39 -4.65
N GLU A 127 10.18 -15.95 -4.61
CA GLU A 127 11.06 -15.96 -3.45
C GLU A 127 12.07 -14.82 -3.58
N LEU A 128 12.50 -14.30 -2.44
CA LEU A 128 13.65 -13.40 -2.39
C LEU A 128 14.94 -14.21 -2.50
N THR A 129 15.93 -13.63 -3.17
CA THR A 129 17.30 -14.16 -3.19
C THR A 129 17.99 -13.90 -1.85
N ASP A 130 19.03 -14.68 -1.54
CA ASP A 130 19.81 -14.48 -0.30
C ASP A 130 20.38 -13.07 -0.19
N GLU A 131 20.84 -12.49 -1.31
CA GLU A 131 21.34 -11.10 -1.36
C GLU A 131 20.25 -10.08 -1.03
N GLN A 132 19.03 -10.29 -1.55
CA GLN A 132 17.89 -9.42 -1.22
C GLN A 132 17.51 -9.55 0.26
N ILE A 133 17.49 -10.77 0.81
CA ILE A 133 17.19 -11.01 2.23
C ILE A 133 18.23 -10.33 3.13
N GLU A 134 19.51 -10.45 2.79
CA GLU A 134 20.60 -9.81 3.54
C GLU A 134 20.48 -8.28 3.53
N LYS A 135 20.17 -7.68 2.36
CA LYS A 135 19.96 -6.23 2.23
C LYS A 135 18.71 -5.75 2.98
N ILE A 136 17.60 -6.49 2.90
CA ILE A 136 16.36 -6.18 3.61
C ILE A 136 16.60 -6.19 5.13
N ASN A 137 17.24 -7.26 5.62
CA ASN A 137 17.53 -7.50 7.05
C ASN A 137 16.25 -7.42 7.92
N GLU A 138 16.35 -7.08 9.20
CA GLU A 138 15.21 -6.97 10.12
C GLU A 138 14.16 -5.97 9.62
N VAL A 139 12.87 -6.34 9.60
CA VAL A 139 11.78 -5.42 9.18
C VAL A 139 10.72 -5.31 10.27
N ASP A 140 10.37 -4.08 10.64
CA ASP A 140 9.25 -3.83 11.56
C ASP A 140 7.90 -3.88 10.83
N ILE A 141 7.81 -3.28 9.64
CA ILE A 141 6.57 -3.18 8.87
C ILE A 141 6.84 -3.58 7.42
N LEU A 142 6.23 -4.68 6.99
CA LEU A 142 6.26 -5.16 5.62
C LEU A 142 4.98 -4.76 4.89
N MET A 143 5.10 -4.06 3.76
CA MET A 143 4.03 -3.80 2.81
C MET A 143 4.21 -4.72 1.61
N ILE A 144 3.25 -5.64 1.40
CA ILE A 144 3.39 -6.78 0.50
C ILE A 144 2.21 -6.91 -0.47
N PRO A 145 2.44 -6.99 -1.80
CA PRO A 145 1.36 -7.20 -2.75
C PRO A 145 0.80 -8.63 -2.60
N ILE A 146 -0.51 -8.78 -2.79
CA ILE A 146 -1.22 -10.07 -2.70
C ILE A 146 -2.21 -10.27 -3.85
N GLY A 147 -1.99 -9.58 -4.97
CA GLY A 147 -2.94 -9.49 -6.09
C GLY A 147 -2.94 -10.69 -7.03
N GLY A 148 -1.87 -11.49 -7.06
CA GLY A 148 -1.78 -12.79 -7.73
C GLY A 148 -1.84 -12.83 -9.27
N LEU A 149 -2.11 -11.71 -9.94
CA LEU A 149 -2.16 -11.63 -11.41
C LEU A 149 -0.93 -10.95 -12.00
N PHE A 150 -0.66 -9.72 -11.54
CA PHE A 150 0.49 -8.93 -11.96
C PHE A 150 1.65 -9.05 -10.96
N THR A 151 1.32 -9.40 -9.72
CA THR A 151 2.25 -9.55 -8.60
C THR A 151 2.09 -10.95 -8.00
N ILE A 152 2.86 -11.26 -6.97
CA ILE A 152 2.72 -12.51 -6.21
C ILE A 152 1.29 -12.75 -5.68
N SER A 153 0.91 -14.03 -5.62
CA SER A 153 -0.36 -14.48 -5.03
C SER A 153 -0.31 -14.49 -3.49
N ALA A 154 -1.47 -14.62 -2.85
CA ALA A 154 -1.55 -14.79 -1.40
C ALA A 154 -0.67 -15.93 -0.84
N LYS A 155 -0.51 -17.02 -1.61
CA LYS A 155 0.33 -18.17 -1.21
C LYS A 155 1.82 -17.84 -1.33
N GLU A 156 2.23 -17.17 -2.39
CA GLU A 156 3.63 -16.75 -2.58
C GLU A 156 4.01 -15.67 -1.57
N ALA A 157 3.10 -14.74 -1.27
CA ALA A 157 3.28 -13.74 -0.23
C ALA A 157 3.60 -14.36 1.14
N MET A 158 2.99 -15.51 1.48
CA MET A 158 3.34 -16.22 2.71
C MET A 158 4.77 -16.72 2.76
N LYS A 159 5.32 -17.16 1.63
CA LYS A 159 6.72 -17.55 1.54
C LYS A 159 7.64 -16.36 1.79
N ILE A 160 7.33 -15.21 1.19
CA ILE A 160 8.10 -13.97 1.40
C ILE A 160 8.01 -13.48 2.85
N ILE A 161 6.82 -13.51 3.45
CA ILE A 161 6.63 -13.18 4.87
C ILE A 161 7.50 -14.07 5.75
N SER A 162 7.59 -15.37 5.47
CA SER A 162 8.48 -16.29 6.20
C SER A 162 9.97 -16.05 5.95
N GLN A 163 10.37 -15.50 4.80
CA GLN A 163 11.77 -15.14 4.52
C GLN A 163 12.19 -13.87 5.28
N ILE A 164 11.28 -12.91 5.46
CA ILE A 164 11.56 -11.60 6.09
C ILE A 164 11.30 -11.62 7.61
N GLU A 165 10.36 -12.45 8.06
CA GLU A 165 9.88 -12.52 9.46
C GLU A 165 9.51 -11.14 10.06
N PRO A 166 8.65 -10.34 9.41
CA PRO A 166 8.34 -9.00 9.85
C PRO A 166 7.43 -8.99 11.09
N ARG A 167 7.54 -7.94 11.91
CA ARG A 167 6.68 -7.76 13.09
C ARG A 167 5.25 -7.32 12.72
N ILE A 168 5.10 -6.62 11.61
CA ILE A 168 3.81 -6.16 11.08
C ILE A 168 3.74 -6.45 9.59
N VAL A 169 2.64 -7.05 9.13
CA VAL A 169 2.36 -7.26 7.71
C VAL A 169 1.16 -6.40 7.29
N VAL A 170 1.35 -5.65 6.21
CA VAL A 170 0.33 -4.82 5.55
C VAL A 170 0.13 -5.34 4.13
N PRO A 171 -0.91 -6.17 3.87
CA PRO A 171 -1.23 -6.58 2.51
C PRO A 171 -1.67 -5.37 1.67
N MET A 172 -1.26 -5.35 0.41
CA MET A 172 -1.56 -4.29 -0.56
C MET A 172 -1.80 -4.87 -1.97
N HIS A 173 -2.10 -4.02 -2.95
CA HIS A 173 -2.25 -4.41 -4.37
C HIS A 173 -3.20 -5.60 -4.60
N TYR A 174 -4.44 -5.49 -4.12
CA TYR A 174 -5.48 -6.51 -4.28
C TYR A 174 -6.78 -5.92 -4.86
N CYS A 175 -7.73 -6.81 -5.17
CA CYS A 175 -9.02 -6.45 -5.72
C CYS A 175 -9.80 -5.50 -4.79
N LEU A 176 -10.27 -4.39 -5.35
CA LEU A 176 -11.03 -3.37 -4.63
C LEU A 176 -12.33 -3.06 -5.40
N PRO A 177 -13.45 -2.74 -4.72
CA PRO A 177 -14.76 -2.59 -5.36
C PRO A 177 -14.89 -1.59 -6.53
N LYS A 178 -13.90 -0.71 -6.74
CA LYS A 178 -13.91 0.35 -7.77
C LYS A 178 -12.67 0.32 -8.67
N LEU A 179 -11.86 -0.71 -8.51
CA LEU A 179 -10.71 -0.92 -9.36
C LEU A 179 -11.19 -1.40 -10.73
N LYS A 180 -10.70 -0.77 -11.80
CA LYS A 180 -10.95 -1.21 -13.18
C LYS A 180 -10.03 -2.35 -13.61
N ILE A 181 -9.01 -2.63 -12.81
CA ILE A 181 -8.11 -3.77 -13.01
C ILE A 181 -8.86 -5.03 -12.57
N GLU A 182 -9.17 -5.89 -13.53
CA GLU A 182 -9.88 -7.15 -13.32
C GLU A 182 -8.90 -8.30 -13.05
N GLY A 183 -9.38 -9.35 -12.37
CA GLY A 183 -8.64 -10.60 -12.17
C GLY A 183 -7.68 -10.63 -10.97
N LEU A 184 -7.60 -9.56 -10.17
CA LEU A 184 -6.85 -9.57 -8.91
C LEU A 184 -7.52 -10.46 -7.85
N GLU A 185 -6.69 -11.09 -7.03
CA GLU A 185 -7.14 -11.76 -5.81
C GLU A 185 -7.67 -10.77 -4.77
N ASP A 186 -8.58 -11.23 -3.91
CA ASP A 186 -9.12 -10.44 -2.80
C ASP A 186 -8.42 -10.76 -1.48
N LEU A 187 -8.74 -9.94 -0.47
CA LEU A 187 -8.18 -10.09 0.87
C LEU A 187 -8.65 -11.38 1.56
N ASP A 188 -9.80 -11.93 1.19
CA ASP A 188 -10.32 -13.18 1.77
C ASP A 188 -9.46 -14.38 1.40
N LYS A 189 -8.88 -14.41 0.18
CA LYS A 189 -7.88 -15.42 -0.19
C LYS A 189 -6.64 -15.33 0.69
N PHE A 190 -6.15 -14.12 0.97
CA PHE A 190 -5.04 -13.90 1.89
C PHE A 190 -5.38 -14.39 3.30
N PHE A 191 -6.53 -14.01 3.85
CA PHE A 191 -6.98 -14.46 5.17
C PHE A 191 -7.09 -15.98 5.29
N LYS A 192 -7.58 -16.66 4.25
CA LYS A 192 -7.60 -18.13 4.19
C LYS A 192 -6.20 -18.73 4.19
N ALA A 193 -5.27 -18.16 3.42
CA ALA A 193 -3.90 -18.65 3.33
C ALA A 193 -3.17 -18.60 4.68
N ILE A 194 -3.47 -17.59 5.50
CA ILE A 194 -2.84 -17.38 6.81
C ILE A 194 -3.64 -17.97 7.98
N GLY A 195 -4.81 -18.56 7.72
CA GLY A 195 -5.64 -19.20 8.73
C GLY A 195 -6.40 -18.25 9.67
N ILE A 196 -6.67 -17.01 9.24
CA ILE A 196 -7.48 -16.06 10.02
C ILE A 196 -8.84 -15.81 9.37
N LYS A 197 -9.81 -15.34 10.15
CA LYS A 197 -11.17 -15.10 9.64
C LYS A 197 -11.30 -13.74 8.95
N LYS A 198 -10.97 -12.67 9.66
CA LYS A 198 -11.13 -11.29 9.21
C LYS A 198 -10.41 -10.35 10.17
N ILE A 199 -9.92 -9.22 9.66
CA ILE A 199 -9.37 -8.12 10.43
C ILE A 199 -10.20 -6.87 10.16
N GLU A 200 -10.46 -6.07 11.19
CA GLU A 200 -11.10 -4.77 11.03
C GLU A 200 -10.15 -3.78 10.36
N PRO A 201 -10.52 -3.19 9.20
CA PRO A 201 -9.65 -2.27 8.50
C PRO A 201 -9.47 -0.93 9.22
N LEU A 202 -8.25 -0.40 9.21
CA LEU A 202 -7.91 0.93 9.75
C LEU A 202 -7.90 1.97 8.65
N SER A 203 -8.33 3.20 8.93
CA SER A 203 -8.15 4.34 8.01
C SER A 203 -6.74 4.93 8.07
N LYS A 204 -6.05 4.72 9.19
CA LYS A 204 -4.74 5.26 9.50
C LYS A 204 -4.10 4.41 10.60
N LEU A 205 -2.81 4.14 10.46
CA LEU A 205 -1.99 3.55 11.52
C LEU A 205 -1.12 4.64 12.13
N SER A 206 -1.23 4.84 13.44
CA SER A 206 -0.31 5.68 14.22
C SER A 206 0.50 4.76 15.12
N ILE A 207 1.82 4.74 14.96
CA ILE A 207 2.68 3.76 15.59
C ILE A 207 4.02 4.37 16.01
N LYS A 208 4.56 3.89 17.14
CA LYS A 208 5.92 4.12 17.61
C LYS A 208 6.63 2.79 17.78
N LYS A 209 7.97 2.79 17.78
CA LYS A 209 8.78 1.57 17.97
C LYS A 209 8.37 0.74 19.19
N LYS A 210 8.07 1.40 20.32
CA LYS A 210 7.62 0.74 21.56
C LYS A 210 6.26 0.03 21.46
N ASP A 211 5.46 0.32 20.44
CA ASP A 211 4.14 -0.27 20.22
C ASP A 211 4.23 -1.53 19.33
N ILE A 212 5.44 -1.92 18.91
CA ILE A 212 5.72 -3.08 18.06
C ILE A 212 6.22 -4.23 18.94
N SER A 213 5.44 -5.30 19.01
CA SER A 213 5.83 -6.53 19.72
C SER A 213 7.03 -7.18 19.04
N SER A 214 7.96 -7.73 19.83
CA SER A 214 9.06 -8.57 19.36
C SER A 214 8.70 -10.06 19.33
N GLU A 215 7.54 -10.45 19.88
CA GLU A 215 7.17 -11.86 20.08
C GLU A 215 6.10 -12.34 19.10
N GLU A 216 5.22 -11.45 18.63
CA GLU A 216 4.09 -11.82 17.79
C GLU A 216 3.99 -10.88 16.58
N ALA A 217 4.02 -11.48 15.39
CA ALA A 217 3.70 -10.78 14.15
C ALA A 217 2.20 -10.47 14.09
N ARG A 218 1.85 -9.25 13.68
CA ARG A 218 0.44 -8.85 13.51
C ARG A 218 0.16 -8.38 12.08
N ILE A 219 -1.08 -8.52 11.67
CA ILE A 219 -1.53 -8.09 10.35
C ILE A 219 -2.39 -6.84 10.50
N ILE A 220 -2.10 -5.83 9.67
CA ILE A 220 -2.86 -4.60 9.62
C ILE A 220 -3.45 -4.44 8.23
N VAL A 221 -4.77 -4.35 8.17
CA VAL A 221 -5.50 -4.10 6.94
C VAL A 221 -5.93 -2.64 6.93
N PHE A 222 -5.78 -1.96 5.80
CA PHE A 222 -6.30 -0.61 5.62
C PHE A 222 -7.63 -0.62 4.87
N GLN A 223 -8.49 0.34 5.20
CA GLN A 223 -9.61 0.71 4.32
C GLN A 223 -9.20 1.89 3.45
N ILE A 224 -9.62 1.87 2.19
CA ILE A 224 -9.58 3.05 1.35
C ILE A 224 -10.41 4.16 2.00
N ARG A 225 -9.91 5.40 1.94
CA ARG A 225 -10.67 6.53 2.45
C ARG A 225 -11.99 6.67 1.67
N LYS A 226 -13.10 6.82 2.41
CA LYS A 226 -14.47 6.91 1.84
C LYS A 226 -14.67 8.06 0.85
N ASP A 227 -13.80 9.06 0.84
CA ASP A 227 -13.83 10.16 -0.14
C ASP A 227 -13.10 9.81 -1.46
N LEU A 228 -12.25 8.79 -1.45
CA LEU A 228 -11.64 8.19 -2.64
C LEU A 228 -12.55 7.14 -3.29
N GLU A 229 -13.53 6.64 -2.54
CA GLU A 229 -14.69 5.95 -3.09
C GLU A 229 -15.50 6.96 -3.93
N THR A 230 -15.49 6.83 -5.26
CA THR A 230 -16.27 7.71 -6.16
C THR A 230 -17.74 7.85 -5.72
N LYS A 231 -18.31 9.06 -5.85
CA LYS A 231 -19.73 9.30 -5.56
C LYS A 231 -20.62 8.52 -6.54
N SER A 232 -20.96 7.27 -6.20
CA SER A 232 -22.06 6.54 -6.83
C SER A 232 -23.00 5.92 -5.79
N SER A 233 -23.29 6.64 -4.70
CA SER A 233 -24.23 6.18 -3.67
C SER A 233 -25.44 7.09 -3.46
N LYS A 234 -25.64 8.15 -4.28
CA LYS A 234 -26.95 8.81 -4.34
C LYS A 234 -27.98 8.04 -5.18
N LEU A 235 -27.55 7.12 -6.05
CA LEU A 235 -28.46 6.30 -6.85
C LEU A 235 -28.89 5.01 -6.11
N GLN A 236 -28.00 4.37 -5.35
CA GLN A 236 -28.36 3.17 -4.56
C GLN A 236 -29.22 3.49 -3.33
N ARG A 237 -29.01 4.64 -2.65
CA ARG A 237 -29.91 5.08 -1.56
C ARG A 237 -31.35 5.35 -2.01
N ASN A 238 -31.55 5.71 -3.29
CA ASN A 238 -32.87 5.93 -3.87
C ASN A 238 -33.58 4.64 -4.32
N LEU A 239 -32.85 3.53 -4.45
CA LEU A 239 -33.43 2.23 -4.79
C LEU A 239 -33.86 1.47 -3.54
N GLU A 240 -33.09 1.53 -2.45
CA GLU A 240 -33.49 0.94 -1.15
C GLU A 240 -34.68 1.68 -0.51
N THR A 241 -34.74 3.02 -0.62
CA THR A 241 -35.88 3.80 -0.10
C THR A 241 -37.15 3.69 -0.97
N LYS A 242 -37.02 3.34 -2.26
CA LYS A 242 -38.17 3.02 -3.12
C LYS A 242 -38.70 1.61 -2.86
N SER A 243 -37.82 0.62 -2.68
CA SER A 243 -38.21 -0.76 -2.34
C SER A 243 -38.98 -0.83 -1.02
N SER A 244 -38.53 -0.08 0.01
CA SER A 244 -39.22 -0.06 1.31
C SER A 244 -40.56 0.69 1.29
N LYS A 245 -40.79 1.56 0.29
CA LYS A 245 -42.09 2.24 0.10
C LYS A 245 -43.06 1.38 -0.71
N SER A 246 -42.61 0.63 -1.71
CA SER A 246 -43.46 -0.29 -2.46
C SER A 246 -43.94 -1.48 -1.62
N GLU A 247 -43.12 -2.01 -0.71
CA GLU A 247 -43.53 -3.10 0.20
C GLU A 247 -44.53 -2.65 1.28
N LYS A 248 -44.54 -1.36 1.64
CA LYS A 248 -45.52 -0.80 2.59
C LYS A 248 -46.89 -0.50 1.96
N ILE A 249 -46.98 -0.42 0.64
CA ILE A 249 -48.25 -0.14 -0.06
C ILE A 249 -49.06 -1.44 -0.28
N TRP A 250 -48.40 -2.59 -0.40
CA TRP A 250 -49.10 -3.88 -0.55
C TRP A 250 -49.67 -4.47 0.75
N LYS A 251 -49.18 -4.07 1.93
CA LYS A 251 -49.69 -4.55 3.24
C LYS A 251 -50.89 -3.78 3.80
N ARG A 252 -51.53 -2.92 3.00
CA ARG A 252 -52.69 -2.10 3.43
C ARG A 252 -53.95 -2.29 2.59
N SER A 253 -53.98 -3.29 1.73
CA SER A 253 -55.17 -3.66 0.96
C SER A 253 -55.28 -5.17 0.87
N PHE A 254 -55.53 -5.82 2.00
CA PHE A 254 -56.31 -7.04 2.21
C PHE A 254 -56.48 -7.25 3.72
#